data_AF-A0A4Q5AMN2-F1
#
_entry.id   AF-A0A4Q5AMN2-F1
#
_cell.length_a   1.000
_cell.length_b   1.000
_cell.length_c   1.000
_cell.angle_alpha   90.00
_cell.angle_beta   90.00
_cell.angle_gamma   90.00
#
_symmetry.space_group_name_H-M   'P 1'
#
loop_
_entity.id
_entity.type
_entity.pdbx_description
1 polymer ?
#
loop_
_entity_poly.entity_id
_entity_poly.type
_entity_poly.pdbx_seq_one_letter_code
_entity_poly.pdbx_strand_id
1 'polypeptide(L)'
;MSNNIETARNLHPDPRCLKQRQMWKTSVQANAEKWRYELAAGETVGGVSCWSPLTTTSLCGHVLFARIRSGQPTVFDNLKIEYGATIAKQGEWIAARIPDNVTGSIMIRTTHGPFVLEQVGVYTPDDWEKLYAAYQKCDVTYPWVAGPRDATMAGERGPWEL
;
A
#
# COMPACT_ATOMS: atom_id res chain seq x y z
N MET A 1 9.57 -6.59 -26.64
CA MET A 1 8.16 -6.38 -26.26
C MET A 1 8.12 -5.23 -25.28
N SER A 2 7.42 -4.15 -25.60
CA SER A 2 7.36 -2.96 -24.75
C SER A 2 6.49 -3.27 -23.53
N ASN A 3 7.11 -3.38 -22.35
CA ASN A 3 6.40 -3.45 -21.07
C ASN A 3 5.79 -2.07 -20.80
N ASN A 4 4.60 -1.83 -21.35
CA ASN A 4 3.92 -0.54 -21.17
C ASN A 4 3.30 -0.47 -19.77
N ILE A 5 4.09 0.05 -18.83
CA ILE A 5 3.64 0.48 -17.50
C ILE A 5 2.37 1.35 -17.56
N GLU A 6 2.16 2.06 -18.67
CA GLU A 6 0.98 2.90 -18.94
C GLU A 6 -0.36 2.14 -18.89
N THR A 7 -0.32 0.82 -19.01
CA THR A 7 -1.52 -0.03 -18.91
C THR A 7 -1.77 -0.60 -17.52
N ALA A 8 -0.79 -0.50 -16.61
CA ALA A 8 -0.93 -1.04 -15.27
C ALA A 8 -1.98 -0.23 -14.48
N ARG A 9 -2.94 -0.93 -13.86
CA ARG A 9 -4.03 -0.27 -13.16
C ARG A 9 -3.99 -0.55 -11.66
N ASN A 10 -3.98 0.51 -10.86
CA ASN A 10 -4.29 0.39 -9.45
C ASN A 10 -5.80 0.29 -9.26
N LEU A 11 -6.24 -0.79 -8.60
CA LEU A 11 -7.65 -1.06 -8.33
C LEU A 11 -8.13 -0.42 -7.02
N HIS A 12 -7.22 0.16 -6.22
CA HIS A 12 -7.58 0.85 -4.99
C HIS A 12 -8.21 2.23 -5.26
N PRO A 13 -9.35 2.59 -4.64
CA PRO A 13 -10.04 3.86 -4.90
C PRO A 13 -9.36 5.10 -4.28
N ASP A 14 -8.49 4.91 -3.29
CA ASP A 14 -7.68 5.97 -2.67
C ASP A 14 -6.21 5.53 -2.54
N PRO A 15 -5.46 5.44 -3.63
CA PRO A 15 -4.13 4.84 -3.62
C PRO A 15 -3.07 5.78 -3.02
N ARG A 16 -3.36 7.08 -2.90
CA ARG A 16 -2.52 8.08 -2.23
C ARG A 16 -2.79 8.18 -0.72
N CYS A 17 -3.72 7.40 -0.17
CA CYS A 17 -3.98 7.37 1.28
C CYS A 17 -4.33 8.75 1.86
N LEU A 18 -5.11 9.54 1.12
CA LEU A 18 -5.56 10.85 1.58
C LEU A 18 -6.69 10.73 2.62
N LYS A 19 -7.37 9.58 2.65
CA LYS A 19 -8.43 9.28 3.60
C LYS A 19 -7.93 8.42 4.75
N GLN A 20 -8.47 8.67 5.93
CA GLN A 20 -8.26 7.82 7.10
C GLN A 20 -8.72 6.38 6.81
N ARG A 21 -7.96 5.40 7.28
CA ARG A 21 -8.26 3.97 7.14
C ARG A 21 -9.02 3.44 8.35
N GLN A 22 -9.73 2.34 8.14
CA GLN A 22 -10.24 1.52 9.23
C GLN A 22 -9.08 0.95 10.05
N MET A 23 -9.27 0.81 11.36
CA MET A 23 -8.22 0.43 12.28
C MET A 23 -8.77 -0.44 13.41
N TRP A 24 -7.90 -1.25 13.99
CA TRP A 24 -8.18 -2.10 15.15
C TRP A 24 -7.11 -1.87 16.20
N LYS A 25 -7.52 -1.54 17.44
CA LYS A 25 -6.61 -1.30 18.58
C LYS A 25 -5.44 -0.36 18.26
N THR A 26 -5.75 0.67 17.47
CA THR A 26 -4.79 1.60 16.89
C THR A 26 -5.37 3.00 17.05
N SER A 27 -4.54 3.97 17.40
CA SER A 27 -4.88 5.39 17.36
C SER A 27 -4.40 5.99 16.04
N VAL A 28 -5.06 7.08 15.65
CA VAL A 28 -4.74 7.84 14.45
C VAL A 28 -4.59 9.31 14.79
N GLN A 29 -3.66 9.98 14.12
CA GLN A 29 -3.46 11.42 14.20
C GLN A 29 -3.29 11.98 12.79
N ALA A 30 -3.84 13.18 12.54
CA ALA A 30 -3.58 13.90 11.30
C ALA A 30 -2.09 14.25 11.20
N ASN A 31 -1.53 14.15 10.00
CA ASN A 31 -0.13 14.44 9.72
C ASN A 31 -0.01 15.11 8.35
N ALA A 32 -0.23 16.43 8.32
CA ALA A 32 -0.47 17.19 7.10
C ALA A 32 -1.62 16.55 6.27
N GLU A 33 -1.39 16.23 5.01
CA GLU A 33 -2.38 15.60 4.11
C GLU A 33 -2.54 14.08 4.33
N LYS A 34 -1.77 13.51 5.26
CA LYS A 34 -1.73 12.07 5.55
C LYS A 34 -2.18 11.78 6.98
N TRP A 35 -2.19 10.49 7.30
CA TRP A 35 -2.58 9.97 8.59
C TRP A 35 -1.45 9.15 9.19
N ARG A 36 -1.08 9.46 10.43
CA ARG A 36 -0.12 8.70 11.24
C ARG A 36 -0.90 7.73 12.12
N TYR A 37 -0.53 6.46 12.07
CA TYR A 37 -1.13 5.38 12.85
C TYR A 37 -0.14 4.85 13.87
N GLU A 38 -0.61 4.56 15.07
CA GLU A 38 0.19 3.99 16.15
C GLU A 38 -0.65 3.07 17.03
N LEU A 39 -0.01 2.18 17.77
CA LEU A 39 -0.71 1.30 18.69
C LEU A 39 -1.45 2.12 19.76
N ALA A 40 -2.71 1.80 20.03
CA ALA A 40 -3.48 2.53 21.04
C ALA A 40 -2.90 2.30 22.45
N ALA A 41 -3.04 3.29 23.33
CA ALA A 41 -2.52 3.21 24.69
C ALA A 41 -3.10 2.01 25.45
N GLY A 42 -2.24 1.22 26.09
CA GLY A 42 -2.61 0.02 26.83
C GLY A 42 -2.81 -1.25 25.98
N GLU A 43 -2.74 -1.14 24.66
CA GLU A 43 -2.82 -2.31 23.77
C GLU A 43 -1.46 -2.93 23.52
N THR A 44 -1.44 -4.24 23.25
CA THR A 44 -0.22 -5.00 22.91
C THR A 44 -0.17 -5.41 21.44
N VAL A 45 -1.31 -5.31 20.74
CA VAL A 45 -1.43 -5.61 19.32
C VAL A 45 -2.52 -4.75 18.69
N GLY A 46 -2.27 -4.30 17.46
CA GLY A 46 -3.17 -3.47 16.68
C GLY A 46 -2.84 -3.54 15.20
N GLY A 47 -3.67 -2.96 14.36
CA GLY A 47 -3.43 -2.90 12.93
C GLY A 47 -4.31 -1.91 12.19
N VAL A 48 -3.86 -1.58 10.98
CA VAL A 48 -4.54 -0.69 10.05
C VAL A 48 -4.98 -1.51 8.84
N SER A 49 -6.27 -1.43 8.48
CA SER A 49 -6.80 -1.99 7.25
C SER A 49 -6.45 -1.06 6.08
N CYS A 50 -5.20 -1.11 5.62
CA CYS A 50 -4.63 -0.18 4.66
C CYS A 50 -5.35 -0.13 3.30
N TRP A 51 -6.07 -1.20 2.94
CA TRP A 51 -6.82 -1.33 1.68
C TRP A 51 -8.33 -1.13 1.84
N SER A 52 -8.80 -0.66 3.00
CA SER A 52 -10.20 -0.24 3.19
C SER A 52 -10.55 0.88 2.19
N PRO A 53 -11.75 0.86 1.57
CA PRO A 53 -12.94 0.07 1.92
C PRO A 53 -13.07 -1.29 1.24
N LEU A 54 -12.03 -1.77 0.53
CA LEU A 54 -12.09 -3.08 -0.12
C LEU A 54 -12.18 -4.19 0.92
N THR A 55 -12.97 -5.21 0.63
CA THR A 55 -13.15 -6.38 1.51
C THR A 55 -12.02 -7.37 1.29
N THR A 56 -11.75 -8.24 2.28
CA THR A 56 -10.79 -9.34 2.12
C THR A 56 -11.07 -10.15 0.86
N THR A 57 -12.33 -10.49 0.59
CA THR A 57 -12.73 -11.24 -0.60
C THR A 57 -12.34 -10.53 -1.91
N SER A 58 -12.45 -9.20 -1.97
CA SER A 58 -12.01 -8.46 -3.17
C SER A 58 -10.48 -8.36 -3.30
N LEU A 59 -9.74 -8.59 -2.22
CA LEU A 59 -8.27 -8.51 -2.17
C LEU A 59 -7.60 -9.88 -2.42
N CYS A 60 -8.29 -10.98 -2.13
CA CYS A 60 -7.88 -12.32 -2.56
C CYS A 60 -7.56 -12.31 -4.06
N GLY A 61 -6.57 -13.08 -4.50
CA GLY A 61 -6.21 -13.08 -5.93
C GLY A 61 -5.28 -11.94 -6.36
N HIS A 62 -5.10 -10.91 -5.55
CA HIS A 62 -4.32 -9.72 -5.92
C HIS A 62 -2.94 -9.68 -5.28
N VAL A 63 -2.12 -8.78 -5.83
CA VAL A 63 -0.90 -8.29 -5.20
C VAL A 63 -1.23 -6.97 -4.52
N LEU A 64 -0.90 -6.89 -3.23
CA LEU A 64 -1.05 -5.69 -2.43
C LEU A 64 0.30 -5.01 -2.26
N PHE A 65 0.32 -3.71 -2.50
CA PHE A 65 1.46 -2.84 -2.27
C PHE A 65 1.16 -1.88 -1.14
N ALA A 66 2.16 -1.59 -0.30
CA ALA A 66 2.13 -0.48 0.63
C ALA A 66 3.50 0.19 0.70
N ARG A 67 3.49 1.52 0.71
CA ARG A 67 4.63 2.35 1.10
C ARG A 67 4.26 3.15 2.33
N ILE A 68 5.14 3.12 3.32
CA ILE A 68 4.95 3.79 4.60
C ILE A 68 6.14 4.69 4.91
N ARG A 69 5.94 5.69 5.77
CA ARG A 69 7.04 6.47 6.33
C ARG A 69 7.05 6.29 7.84
N SER A 70 8.23 6.06 8.40
CA SER A 70 8.43 5.96 9.85
C SER A 70 9.79 6.52 10.24
N GLY A 71 9.87 7.06 11.45
CA GLY A 71 11.14 7.42 12.09
C GLY A 71 11.79 6.25 12.83
N GLN A 72 11.18 5.06 12.83
CA GLN A 72 11.65 3.89 13.57
C GLN A 72 12.07 2.76 12.62
N PRO A 73 13.37 2.40 12.55
CA PRO A 73 13.85 1.34 11.66
C PRO A 73 13.15 0.00 11.85
N THR A 74 12.80 -0.33 13.10
CA THR A 74 12.06 -1.55 13.47
C THR A 74 10.74 -1.72 12.73
N VAL A 75 10.08 -0.61 12.36
CA VAL A 75 8.85 -0.63 11.56
C VAL A 75 9.13 -1.17 10.17
N PHE A 76 10.23 -0.74 9.53
CA PHE A 76 10.62 -1.23 8.21
C PHE A 76 11.08 -2.69 8.28
N ASP A 77 11.90 -3.04 9.28
CA ASP A 77 12.42 -4.40 9.46
C ASP A 77 11.27 -5.42 9.59
N ASN A 78 10.23 -5.06 10.36
CA ASN A 78 9.08 -5.91 10.66
C ASN A 78 7.85 -5.63 9.79
N LEU A 79 7.97 -4.79 8.75
CA LEU A 79 6.87 -4.49 7.83
C LEU A 79 6.38 -5.78 7.16
N LYS A 80 5.09 -6.08 7.32
CA LYS A 80 4.39 -7.25 6.80
C LYS A 80 2.94 -6.91 6.48
N ILE A 81 2.42 -7.52 5.41
CA ILE A 81 1.00 -7.54 5.06
C ILE A 81 0.42 -8.85 5.59
N GLU A 82 -0.59 -8.78 6.46
CA GLU A 82 -1.19 -9.98 7.03
C GLU A 82 -1.81 -10.88 5.97
N TYR A 83 -1.68 -12.20 6.17
CA TYR A 83 -2.10 -13.26 5.25
C TYR A 83 -1.44 -13.25 3.86
N GLY A 84 -0.67 -12.22 3.51
CA GLY A 84 0.07 -12.15 2.26
C GLY A 84 1.42 -12.86 2.32
N ALA A 85 1.79 -13.50 1.21
CA ALA A 85 3.16 -13.92 0.96
C ALA A 85 3.94 -12.72 0.41
N THR A 86 4.94 -12.23 1.15
CA THR A 86 5.81 -11.14 0.67
C THR A 86 6.57 -11.60 -0.57
N ILE A 87 6.41 -10.86 -1.66
CA ILE A 87 7.06 -11.15 -2.95
C ILE A 87 8.17 -10.14 -3.28
N ALA A 88 8.10 -8.94 -2.72
CA ALA A 88 9.15 -7.95 -2.80
C ALA A 88 9.06 -6.97 -1.61
N LYS A 89 10.20 -6.49 -1.13
CA LYS A 89 10.30 -5.51 -0.04
C LYS A 89 11.62 -4.77 -0.15
N GLN A 90 11.58 -3.44 -0.05
CA GLN A 90 12.80 -2.64 -0.01
C GLN A 90 12.56 -1.35 0.77
N GLY A 91 13.30 -1.21 1.89
CA GLY A 91 13.20 -0.06 2.78
C GLY A 91 11.76 0.22 3.20
N GLU A 92 11.21 1.31 2.68
CA GLU A 92 9.92 1.87 3.08
C GLU A 92 8.70 1.29 2.36
N TRP A 93 8.87 0.32 1.45
CA TRP A 93 7.76 -0.32 0.76
C TRP A 93 7.81 -1.86 0.77
N ILE A 94 6.64 -2.45 0.64
CA ILE A 94 6.41 -3.89 0.59
C ILE A 94 5.33 -4.23 -0.44
N ALA A 95 5.47 -5.40 -1.08
CA ALA A 95 4.44 -6.04 -1.87
C ALA A 95 4.23 -7.49 -1.43
N ALA A 96 2.97 -7.92 -1.39
CA ALA A 96 2.61 -9.28 -1.03
C ALA A 96 1.45 -9.80 -1.89
N ARG A 97 1.52 -11.09 -2.26
CA ARG A 97 0.44 -11.80 -2.94
C ARG A 97 -0.52 -12.38 -1.88
N ILE A 98 -1.82 -12.09 -2.01
CA ILE A 98 -2.86 -12.56 -1.07
C ILE A 98 -3.48 -13.87 -1.56
N PRO A 99 -3.42 -14.97 -0.82
CA PRO A 99 -4.06 -16.23 -1.21
C PRO A 99 -5.53 -16.06 -1.60
N ASP A 100 -6.05 -16.93 -2.46
CA ASP A 100 -7.38 -16.75 -3.07
C ASP A 100 -8.54 -16.98 -2.08
N ASN A 101 -8.26 -17.52 -0.90
CA ASN A 101 -9.24 -17.98 0.09
C ASN A 101 -9.01 -17.43 1.51
N VAL A 102 -8.48 -16.22 1.65
CA VAL A 102 -8.33 -15.57 2.95
C VAL A 102 -9.70 -15.13 3.50
N THR A 103 -9.94 -15.38 4.78
CA THR A 103 -11.14 -14.95 5.51
C THR A 103 -10.85 -13.92 6.62
N GLY A 104 -9.58 -13.78 7.02
CA GLY A 104 -9.15 -12.81 8.01
C GLY A 104 -9.03 -11.38 7.45
N SER A 105 -8.94 -10.40 8.35
CA SER A 105 -8.72 -9.01 7.94
C SER A 105 -7.28 -8.80 7.49
N ILE A 106 -7.10 -8.21 6.30
CA ILE A 106 -5.77 -7.89 5.77
C ILE A 106 -5.34 -6.53 6.29
N MET A 107 -4.30 -6.51 7.11
CA MET A 107 -3.82 -5.31 7.80
C MET A 107 -2.29 -5.19 7.74
N ILE A 108 -1.81 -4.00 8.11
CA ILE A 108 -0.43 -3.79 8.55
C ILE A 108 -0.46 -3.54 10.07
N ARG A 109 0.38 -4.25 10.82
CA ARG A 109 0.43 -4.16 12.29
C ARG A 109 1.11 -2.87 12.75
N THR A 110 0.59 -2.30 13.83
CA THR A 110 1.15 -1.11 14.51
C THR A 110 2.05 -1.47 15.70
N THR A 111 2.29 -2.77 15.93
CA THR A 111 3.07 -3.30 17.07
C THR A 111 4.52 -2.87 17.09
N HIS A 112 5.11 -2.55 15.94
CA HIS A 112 6.54 -2.27 15.81
C HIS A 112 6.88 -0.79 15.82
N GLY A 113 5.88 0.06 15.98
CA GLY A 113 6.03 1.50 16.01
C GLY A 113 5.00 2.24 15.14
N PRO A 114 4.97 3.57 15.25
CA PRO A 114 4.12 4.42 14.46
C PRO A 114 4.59 4.50 13.00
N PHE A 115 3.63 4.64 12.10
CA PHE A 115 3.92 4.90 10.69
C PHE A 115 2.87 5.80 10.04
N VAL A 116 3.27 6.46 8.97
CA VAL A 116 2.40 7.20 8.06
C VAL A 116 2.19 6.34 6.84
N LEU A 117 0.94 6.14 6.43
CA LEU A 117 0.63 5.42 5.20
C LEU A 117 0.72 6.41 4.03
N GLU A 118 1.71 6.24 3.15
CA GLU A 118 1.96 7.17 2.05
C GLU A 118 1.20 6.75 0.78
N GLN A 119 1.33 5.47 0.40
CA GLN A 119 0.76 4.91 -0.83
C GLN A 119 0.32 3.47 -0.62
N VAL A 120 -0.76 3.07 -1.28
CA VAL A 120 -1.19 1.66 -1.37
C VAL A 120 -1.57 1.30 -2.80
N GLY A 121 -1.43 0.01 -3.11
CA GLY A 121 -1.86 -0.54 -4.38
C GLY A 121 -2.58 -1.86 -4.24
N VAL A 122 -3.50 -2.09 -5.18
CA VAL A 122 -4.13 -3.39 -5.44
C VAL A 122 -3.96 -3.65 -6.92
N TYR A 123 -3.24 -4.71 -7.26
CA TYR A 123 -2.89 -5.05 -8.64
C TYR A 123 -3.28 -6.49 -8.93
N THR A 124 -3.65 -6.77 -10.17
CA THR A 124 -3.57 -8.14 -10.68
C THR A 124 -2.10 -8.58 -10.71
N PRO A 125 -1.81 -9.90 -10.70
CA PRO A 125 -0.43 -10.37 -10.88
C PRO A 125 0.24 -9.78 -12.13
N ASP A 126 -0.47 -9.73 -13.26
CA ASP A 126 0.07 -9.20 -14.52
C ASP A 126 0.43 -7.71 -14.45
N ASP A 127 -0.41 -6.89 -13.80
CA ASP A 127 -0.11 -5.46 -13.65
C ASP A 127 1.03 -5.22 -12.66
N TRP A 128 1.14 -6.06 -11.62
CA TRP A 128 2.28 -6.05 -10.72
C TRP A 128 3.59 -6.33 -11.46
N GLU A 129 3.65 -7.37 -12.29
CA GLU A 129 4.88 -7.73 -13.03
C GLU A 129 5.36 -6.57 -13.92
N LYS A 130 4.44 -5.83 -14.55
CA LYS A 130 4.78 -4.63 -15.33
C LYS A 130 5.41 -3.54 -14.47
N LEU A 131 4.81 -3.24 -13.31
CA LEU A 131 5.29 -2.21 -12.39
C LEU A 131 6.63 -2.59 -11.78
N TYR A 132 6.79 -3.85 -11.40
CA TYR A 132 8.03 -4.34 -10.82
C TYR A 132 9.17 -4.36 -11.85
N ALA A 133 8.90 -4.75 -13.09
CA ALA A 133 9.88 -4.67 -14.17
C ALA A 133 10.33 -3.23 -14.46
N ALA A 134 9.43 -2.25 -14.42
CA ALA A 134 9.79 -0.83 -14.58
C ALA A 134 10.63 -0.32 -13.41
N TYR A 135 10.29 -0.73 -12.19
CA TYR A 135 11.08 -0.43 -11.00
C TYR A 135 12.50 -1.01 -11.09
N GLN A 136 12.65 -2.27 -11.51
CA GLN A 136 13.95 -2.92 -11.68
C GLN A 136 14.84 -2.26 -12.75
N LYS A 137 14.23 -1.59 -13.73
CA LYS A 137 14.92 -0.78 -14.75
C LYS A 137 15.21 0.65 -14.29
N CYS A 138 14.78 1.02 -13.09
CA CYS A 138 14.83 2.38 -12.55
C CYS A 138 14.01 3.40 -13.36
N ASP A 139 13.00 2.95 -14.12
CA ASP A 139 12.07 3.84 -14.83
C ASP A 139 11.13 4.56 -13.86
N VAL A 140 10.92 3.98 -12.67
CA VAL A 140 10.10 4.52 -11.59
C VAL A 140 10.76 4.31 -10.24
N THR A 141 10.55 5.23 -9.30
CA THR A 141 11.14 5.16 -7.95
C THR A 141 10.53 4.05 -7.09
N TYR A 142 9.26 3.74 -7.29
CA TYR A 142 8.53 2.68 -6.60
C TYR A 142 7.66 1.92 -7.60
N PRO A 143 7.44 0.61 -7.43
CA PRO A 143 6.56 -0.19 -8.28
C PRO A 143 5.08 0.09 -7.96
N TRP A 144 4.64 1.33 -8.15
CA TRP A 144 3.32 1.83 -7.76
C TRP A 144 2.81 2.87 -8.74
N VAL A 145 1.51 2.85 -9.03
CA VAL A 145 0.79 3.91 -9.75
C VAL A 145 -0.49 4.27 -9.01
N ALA A 146 -0.97 5.49 -9.22
CA ALA A 146 -2.26 5.91 -8.69
C ALA A 146 -3.48 5.44 -9.50
N GLY A 147 -3.32 5.11 -10.78
CA GLY A 147 -4.45 4.84 -11.68
C GLY A 147 -4.14 5.27 -13.12
N PRO A 148 -5.05 4.97 -14.08
CA PRO A 148 -4.82 5.20 -15.51
C PRO A 148 -4.66 6.68 -15.87
N ARG A 149 -3.97 6.94 -17.00
CA ARG A 149 -3.38 8.23 -17.38
C ARG A 149 -4.34 9.27 -17.99
N ASP A 150 -5.50 8.91 -18.58
CA ASP A 150 -6.42 9.84 -19.28
C ASP A 150 -7.91 9.50 -18.98
N ALA A 151 -8.93 10.38 -19.03
CA ALA A 151 -9.11 11.61 -19.81
C ALA A 151 -10.13 12.59 -19.17
N THR A 152 -9.80 13.20 -18.04
CA THR A 152 -10.33 14.53 -17.70
C THR A 152 -9.22 15.26 -17.00
N MET A 153 -8.77 16.37 -17.56
CA MET A 153 -8.27 17.46 -16.72
C MET A 153 -9.23 17.66 -15.53
N ALA A 154 -8.83 18.18 -14.38
CA ALA A 154 -7.97 19.33 -14.30
C ALA A 154 -7.49 19.52 -12.87
N GLY A 155 -6.18 19.71 -12.68
CA GLY A 155 -5.65 20.43 -11.51
C GLY A 155 -4.46 19.82 -10.78
N GLU A 156 -4.14 18.53 -10.94
CA GLU A 156 -3.12 17.89 -10.09
C GLU A 156 -1.92 17.38 -10.88
N ARG A 157 -0.72 17.64 -10.34
CA ARG A 157 0.56 17.07 -10.77
C ARG A 157 0.42 15.55 -10.95
N GLY A 158 0.97 15.03 -12.04
CA GLY A 158 0.77 13.63 -12.46
C GLY A 158 1.20 12.61 -11.40
N PRO A 159 0.89 11.30 -11.55
CA PRO A 159 1.22 10.26 -10.58
C PRO A 159 2.72 10.11 -10.24
N TRP A 160 3.59 10.81 -10.97
CA TRP A 160 5.04 10.76 -10.92
C TRP A 160 5.70 12.13 -10.70
N GLU A 161 4.91 13.18 -10.51
CA GLU A 161 5.45 14.54 -10.36
C GLU A 161 5.58 14.87 -8.87
N LEU A 162 6.84 14.96 -8.42
CA LEU A 162 7.24 15.64 -7.18
C LEU A 162 6.82 17.12 -7.21
#